data_AF-A0A7J4PGY0-F1
#
_entry.id   AF-A0A7J4PGY0-F1
#
_cell.length_a   1.000
_cell.length_b   1.000
_cell.length_c   1.000
_cell.angle_alpha   90.00
_cell.angle_beta   90.00
_cell.angle_gamma   90.00
#
_symmetry.space_group_name_H-M   'P 1'
#
loop_
_entity.id
_entity.type
_entity.pdbx_description
1 polymer ?
#
loop_
_entity_poly.entity_id
_entity_poly.type
_entity_poly.pdbx_seq_one_letter_code
_entity_poly.pdbx_strand_id
1 'polypeptide(L)'
;MKLMKILFLFLLVACLLGASGCTDSEDVPEIPLPDTPEPEPELPEGSGNVPGDTRNETVDIMSEGQAYPAYTAAPAAEGKYPAVVLIHSFNGFEPGYKEMVDRMA
;
A
#
# COMPACT_ATOMS: atom_id res chain seq x y z
N MET A 1 22.13 18.07 -31.31
CA MET A 1 22.06 19.30 -30.47
C MET A 1 20.64 19.86 -30.27
N LYS A 2 19.69 19.71 -31.21
CA LYS A 2 18.31 20.20 -31.03
C LYS A 2 17.49 19.39 -30.01
N LEU A 3 17.66 18.07 -29.99
CA LEU A 3 16.94 17.17 -29.07
C LEU A 3 17.32 17.40 -27.59
N MET A 4 18.61 17.61 -27.31
CA MET A 4 19.10 17.85 -25.95
C MET A 4 18.58 19.18 -25.37
N LYS A 5 18.38 20.20 -26.22
CA LYS A 5 17.76 21.47 -25.82
C LYS A 5 16.26 21.32 -25.51
N ILE A 6 15.56 20.47 -26.26
CA ILE A 6 14.15 20.15 -26.02
C ILE A 6 13.99 19.39 -24.71
N LEU A 7 14.83 18.39 -24.44
CA LEU A 7 14.82 17.65 -23.17
C LEU A 7 15.10 18.56 -21.98
N PHE A 8 16.07 19.47 -22.12
CA PHE A 8 16.40 20.43 -21.07
C PHE A 8 15.26 21.42 -20.81
N LEU A 9 14.54 21.84 -21.86
CA LEU A 9 13.35 22.68 -21.72
C LEU A 9 12.22 21.96 -20.98
N PHE A 10 11.95 20.69 -21.31
CA PHE A 10 10.94 19.88 -20.61
C PHE A 10 11.28 19.71 -19.13
N LEU A 11 12.54 19.45 -18.79
CA LEU A 11 13.00 19.32 -17.41
C LEU A 11 12.79 20.64 -16.63
N LEU A 12 13.13 21.78 -17.24
CA LEU A 12 13.00 23.10 -16.63
C LEU A 12 11.52 23.46 -16.35
N VAL A 13 10.63 23.11 -17.28
CA VAL A 13 9.17 23.30 -17.11
C VAL A 13 8.62 22.42 -15.98
N ALA A 14 9.04 21.16 -15.89
CA ALA A 14 8.60 20.25 -14.83
C ALA A 14 9.05 20.72 -13.43
N CYS A 15 10.28 21.25 -13.31
CA CYS A 15 10.77 21.79 -12.03
C CYS A 15 10.01 23.04 -11.56
N LEU A 16 9.52 23.87 -12.49
CA LEU A 16 8.75 25.07 -12.15
C LEU A 16 7.30 24.77 -11.70
N LEU A 17 6.75 23.63 -12.13
CA LEU A 17 5.38 23.21 -11.77
C LEU A 17 5.29 22.48 -10.41
N GLY A 18 6.43 22.06 -9.83
CA GLY A 18 6.47 21.26 -8.60
C GLY A 18 6.53 22.06 -7.29
N ALA A 19 6.57 23.40 -7.32
CA ALA A 19 6.80 24.23 -6.13
C ALA A 19 5.55 24.91 -5.55
N SER A 20 4.35 24.61 -6.05
CA SER A 20 3.09 25.24 -5.62
C SER A 20 2.13 24.24 -4.95
N GLY A 21 2.63 23.49 -3.96
CA GLY A 21 1.78 22.81 -2.97
C GLY A 21 1.59 23.72 -1.76
N CYS A 22 0.46 24.43 -1.74
CA CYS A 22 0.04 25.34 -0.68
C CYS A 22 -0.17 24.61 0.66
N THR A 23 0.23 25.28 1.73
CA THR A 23 -0.29 25.09 3.08
C THR A 23 -1.77 25.43 3.07
N ASP A 24 -2.64 24.49 3.42
CA ASP A 24 -4.00 24.81 3.84
C ASP A 24 -4.10 24.44 5.32
N SER A 25 -4.05 25.48 6.15
CA SER A 25 -4.43 25.39 7.55
C SER A 25 -5.94 25.31 7.58
N GLU A 26 -6.48 24.13 7.93
CA GLU A 26 -7.90 24.04 8.23
C GLU A 26 -8.15 24.71 9.59
N ASP A 27 -8.74 25.90 9.56
CA ASP A 27 -9.54 26.45 10.64
C ASP A 27 -10.61 25.41 10.99
N VAL A 28 -10.41 24.70 12.11
CA VAL A 28 -11.37 23.75 12.65
C VAL A 28 -12.58 24.54 13.16
N PRO A 29 -13.80 24.38 12.59
CA PRO A 29 -14.99 24.93 13.21
C PRO A 29 -15.23 24.19 14.53
N GLU A 30 -15.36 24.91 15.64
CA GLU A 30 -15.80 24.37 16.92
C GLU A 30 -17.20 23.75 16.74
N ILE A 31 -17.24 22.42 16.59
CA ILE A 31 -18.46 21.64 16.69
C ILE A 31 -18.84 21.63 18.18
N PRO A 32 -20.05 22.07 18.57
CA PRO A 32 -20.50 21.92 19.95
C PRO A 32 -20.42 20.45 20.35
N LEU A 33 -19.63 20.15 21.38
CA LEU A 33 -19.53 18.82 21.96
C LEU A 33 -20.94 18.34 22.37
N PRO A 34 -21.40 17.18 21.90
CA PRO A 34 -22.58 16.55 22.50
C PRO A 34 -22.25 16.19 23.95
N ASP A 35 -23.05 16.68 24.90
CA ASP A 35 -22.93 16.45 26.36
C ASP A 35 -23.24 14.99 26.78
N THR A 36 -22.98 14.01 25.92
CA THR A 36 -23.22 12.60 26.19
C THR A 36 -21.96 11.84 25.78
N PRO A 37 -21.28 11.14 26.69
CA PRO A 37 -20.18 10.27 26.31
C PRO A 37 -20.75 9.18 25.40
N GLU A 38 -20.56 9.34 24.09
CA GLU A 38 -20.79 8.28 23.13
C GLU A 38 -19.79 7.17 23.49
N PRO A 39 -20.24 5.93 23.75
CA PRO A 39 -19.32 4.85 24.06
C PRO A 39 -18.39 4.69 22.86
N GLU A 40 -17.11 4.99 23.06
CA GLU A 40 -16.08 4.76 22.06
C GLU A 40 -16.22 3.30 21.60
N PRO A 41 -16.38 3.02 20.30
CA PRO A 41 -16.22 1.65 19.85
C PRO A 41 -14.81 1.25 20.27
N GLU A 42 -14.71 0.21 21.09
CA GLU A 42 -13.44 -0.44 21.44
C GLU A 42 -12.80 -0.94 20.14
N LEU A 43 -12.11 -0.04 19.43
CA LEU A 43 -11.17 -0.42 18.40
C LEU A 43 -10.12 -1.25 19.13
N PRO A 44 -9.84 -2.49 18.69
CA PRO A 44 -8.77 -3.26 19.31
C PRO A 44 -7.48 -2.44 19.24
N GLU A 45 -7.06 -1.92 20.39
CA GLU A 45 -5.76 -1.29 20.56
C GLU A 45 -4.70 -2.35 20.36
N GLY A 46 -4.08 -2.33 19.18
CA GLY A 46 -2.94 -3.18 18.88
C GLY A 46 -3.08 -3.97 17.58
N SER A 47 -3.21 -3.29 16.45
CA SER A 47 -2.37 -3.69 15.30
C SER A 47 -0.97 -3.12 15.52
N GLY A 48 -0.37 -3.46 16.67
CA GLY A 48 1.08 -3.36 16.79
C GLY A 48 1.63 -4.29 15.74
N ASN A 49 2.49 -3.76 14.86
CA ASN A 49 3.38 -4.57 14.06
C ASN A 49 4.27 -5.32 15.06
N VAL A 50 3.76 -6.40 15.66
CA VAL A 50 4.61 -7.50 16.03
C VAL A 50 4.94 -8.08 14.67
N PRO A 51 6.19 -7.99 14.20
CA PRO A 51 6.61 -8.85 13.12
C PRO A 51 6.48 -10.25 13.69
N GLY A 52 5.31 -10.87 13.47
CA GLY A 52 5.23 -12.31 13.46
C GLY A 52 6.27 -12.76 12.46
N ASP A 53 7.03 -13.78 12.80
CA ASP A 53 7.92 -14.37 11.82
C ASP A 53 7.05 -14.80 10.62
N THR A 54 7.34 -14.26 9.44
CA THR A 54 6.57 -14.47 8.21
C THR A 54 7.43 -15.24 7.24
N ARG A 55 6.88 -16.31 6.67
CA ARG A 55 7.49 -17.03 5.56
C ARG A 55 6.89 -16.53 4.26
N ASN A 56 7.75 -16.07 3.36
CA ASN A 56 7.33 -15.65 2.04
C ASN A 56 8.17 -16.30 0.95
N GLU A 57 7.54 -16.49 -0.21
CA GLU A 57 8.17 -17.10 -1.36
C GLU A 57 7.46 -16.70 -2.65
N THR A 58 8.13 -16.90 -3.77
CA THR A 58 7.52 -16.86 -5.09
C THR A 58 7.38 -18.29 -5.59
N VAL A 59 6.15 -18.68 -5.92
CA VAL A 59 5.82 -20.02 -6.42
C VAL A 59 5.23 -19.92 -7.82
N ASP A 60 5.46 -20.94 -8.63
CA ASP A 60 4.80 -21.06 -9.94
C ASP A 60 3.51 -21.87 -9.79
N ILE A 61 2.37 -21.23 -10.02
CA ILE A 61 1.06 -21.88 -10.08
C ILE A 61 0.86 -22.39 -11.51
N MET A 62 0.64 -23.69 -11.68
CA MET A 62 0.40 -24.29 -12.99
C MET A 62 -1.10 -24.34 -13.32
N SER A 63 -1.49 -23.82 -14.48
CA SER A 63 -2.86 -23.93 -15.01
C SER A 63 -2.85 -23.98 -16.54
N GLU A 64 -3.60 -24.88 -17.14
CA GLU A 64 -3.68 -25.04 -18.62
C GLU A 64 -2.32 -25.17 -19.31
N GLY A 65 -1.34 -25.78 -18.63
CA GLY A 65 0.03 -25.93 -19.14
C GLY A 65 0.88 -24.65 -19.08
N GLN A 66 0.36 -23.57 -18.52
CA GLN A 66 1.08 -22.32 -18.29
C GLN A 66 1.45 -22.16 -16.80
N ALA A 67 2.66 -21.63 -16.55
CA ALA A 67 3.11 -21.24 -15.22
C ALA A 67 2.75 -19.77 -14.95
N TYR A 68 2.16 -19.52 -13.78
CA TYR A 68 1.80 -18.20 -13.30
C TYR A 68 2.56 -17.92 -12.00
N PRO A 69 3.58 -17.05 -12.02
CA PRO A 69 4.32 -16.73 -10.81
C PRO A 69 3.40 -15.98 -9.83
N ALA A 70 3.35 -16.45 -8.59
CA ALA A 70 2.59 -15.87 -7.51
C ALA A 70 3.48 -15.68 -6.29
N TYR A 71 3.30 -14.54 -5.60
CA TYR A 71 3.94 -14.29 -4.32
C TYR A 71 3.01 -14.69 -3.20
N THR A 72 3.52 -15.45 -2.25
CA THR A 72 2.76 -15.92 -1.08
C THR A 72 3.48 -15.51 0.19
N ALA A 73 2.72 -15.09 1.19
CA ALA A 73 3.19 -14.93 2.56
C ALA A 73 2.22 -15.63 3.52
N ALA A 74 2.76 -16.20 4.59
CA ALA A 74 1.98 -16.82 5.67
C ALA A 74 2.72 -16.69 7.01
N PRO A 75 2.01 -16.80 8.15
CA PRO A 75 2.66 -16.95 9.45
C PRO A 75 3.67 -18.11 9.41
N ALA A 76 4.87 -17.90 9.96
CA ALA A 76 5.86 -18.96 10.14
C ALA A 76 5.40 -20.02 11.15
N ALA A 77 4.54 -19.62 12.09
CA ALA A 77 3.88 -20.54 13.00
C ALA A 77 2.97 -21.52 12.22
N GLU A 78 2.99 -22.79 12.63
CA GLU A 78 2.09 -23.79 12.09
C GLU A 78 0.65 -23.55 12.57
N GLY A 79 -0.32 -23.72 11.66
CA GLY A 79 -1.73 -23.52 11.98
C GLY A 79 -2.63 -23.51 10.75
N LYS A 80 -3.94 -23.38 10.98
CA LYS A 80 -4.94 -23.15 9.93
C LYS A 80 -5.34 -21.69 9.95
N TYR A 81 -5.12 -21.00 8.84
CA TYR A 81 -5.41 -19.58 8.68
C TYR A 81 -6.34 -19.39 7.47
N PRO A 82 -7.17 -18.36 7.45
CA PRO A 82 -7.90 -17.99 6.23
C PRO A 82 -6.92 -17.62 5.12
N ALA A 83 -7.23 -18.04 3.90
CA ALA A 83 -6.47 -17.62 2.72
C ALA A 83 -7.12 -16.39 2.08
N VAL A 84 -6.29 -15.41 1.72
CA VAL A 84 -6.69 -14.22 0.97
C VAL A 84 -6.00 -14.25 -0.38
N VAL A 85 -6.75 -14.03 -1.46
CA VAL A 85 -6.20 -13.95 -2.82
C VAL A 85 -6.28 -12.50 -3.28
N LEU A 86 -5.11 -11.93 -3.57
CA LEU A 86 -4.99 -10.58 -4.10
C LEU A 86 -4.67 -10.64 -5.59
N ILE A 87 -5.56 -10.08 -6.42
CA ILE A 87 -5.35 -9.99 -7.86
C ILE A 87 -4.80 -8.59 -8.15
N HIS A 88 -3.59 -8.51 -8.70
CA HIS A 88 -2.99 -7.24 -9.06
C HIS A 88 -3.72 -6.59 -10.26
N SER A 89 -3.58 -5.28 -10.40
CA SER A 89 -4.14 -4.53 -11.52
C SER A 89 -3.49 -4.90 -12.87
N PHE A 90 -4.05 -4.38 -13.96
CA PHE A 90 -3.53 -4.53 -15.33
C PHE A 90 -2.10 -3.97 -15.52
N ASN A 91 -1.65 -3.09 -14.61
CA ASN A 91 -0.26 -2.57 -14.60
C ASN A 91 0.77 -3.60 -14.11
N GLY A 92 0.32 -4.80 -13.70
CA GLY A 92 1.18 -5.89 -13.28
C GLY A 92 1.47 -5.91 -11.78
N PHE A 93 2.45 -6.72 -11.41
CA PHE A 93 2.80 -6.99 -10.02
C PHE A 93 3.78 -5.96 -9.46
N GLU A 94 3.24 -4.83 -8.99
CA GLU A 94 4.01 -3.75 -8.36
C GLU A 94 4.48 -4.11 -6.93
N PRO A 95 5.59 -3.52 -6.44
CA PRO A 95 6.13 -3.80 -5.10
C PRO A 95 5.12 -3.64 -3.96
N GLY A 96 4.21 -2.69 -4.04
CA GLY A 96 3.19 -2.45 -3.00
C GLY A 96 2.26 -3.64 -2.75
N TYR A 97 2.08 -4.53 -3.73
CA TYR A 97 1.33 -5.77 -3.53
C TYR A 97 2.08 -6.75 -2.62
N LYS A 98 3.42 -6.83 -2.71
CA LYS A 98 4.23 -7.67 -1.80
C LYS A 98 4.13 -7.17 -0.37
N GLU A 99 4.34 -5.87 -0.18
CA GLU A 99 4.21 -5.23 1.13
C GLU A 99 2.82 -5.42 1.74
N MET A 100 1.77 -5.42 0.91
CA MET A 100 0.42 -5.69 1.36
C MET A 100 0.23 -7.15 1.78
N VAL A 101 0.72 -8.10 0.99
CA VAL A 101 0.66 -9.54 1.30
C VAL A 101 1.46 -9.85 2.57
N ASP A 102 2.65 -9.26 2.75
CA ASP A 102 3.48 -9.45 3.95
C ASP A 102 2.80 -8.90 5.22
N ARG A 103 2.05 -7.80 5.13
CA ARG A 103 1.30 -7.24 6.28
C ARG A 103 0.05 -8.05 6.66
N MET A 104 -0.50 -8.82 5.73
CA MET A 104 -1.68 -9.65 5.97
C MET A 104 -1.32 -11.02 6.57
N ALA A 105 -0.06 -11.44 6.41
CA ALA A 105 0.47 -12.71 6.88
C ALA A 105 0.96 -12.61 8.32
#